data_AF-A0A0F9PFT3-F1
#
_entry.id   AF-A0A0F9PFT3-F1
#
_cell.length_a   1.000
_cell.length_b   1.000
_cell.length_c   1.000
_cell.angle_alpha   90.00
_cell.angle_beta   90.00
_cell.angle_gamma   90.00
#
_symmetry.space_group_name_H-M   'P 1'
#
loop_
_entity.id
_entity.type
_entity.pdbx_description
1 polymer ?
#
loop_
_entity_poly.entity_id
_entity_poly.type
_entity_poly.pdbx_seq_one_letter_code
_entity_poly.pdbx_strand_id
1 'polypeptide(L)'
;YIERDVAKEDLDRYQTVYAQHVGAVAAPTAGLHFDHDLLNTIKKAGISTAEITLHVGAGTFQPVRVEDVETHQMHSERINISQDVVDKVKHTKQQGGRVIAIGTTSVRALESASQCGEIKPYEGETDIFIYPGYEFKTVDAMVTNFHLSESTLLMLVSAFAGKQNIMNAYQHAIEQRYRFFSYGDAMFIS
;
A
#
# COMPACT_ATOMS: atom_id res chain seq x y z
N TYR A 1 8.54 -3.49 -20.68
CA TYR A 1 7.24 -2.78 -20.75
C TYR A 1 6.46 -3.39 -21.90
N ILE A 2 5.13 -3.47 -21.83
CA ILE A 2 4.34 -4.09 -22.91
C ILE A 2 4.15 -3.05 -24.02
N GLU A 3 4.61 -3.35 -25.23
CA GLU A 3 4.43 -2.51 -26.43
C GLU A 3 3.17 -2.97 -27.18
N ARG A 4 1.99 -2.63 -26.67
CA ARG A 4 0.71 -2.77 -27.40
C ARG A 4 -0.25 -1.65 -27.02
N ASP A 5 -1.17 -1.34 -27.91
CA ASP A 5 -2.26 -0.40 -27.63
C ASP A 5 -3.14 -0.92 -26.48
N VAL A 6 -3.54 0.00 -25.59
CA VAL A 6 -4.40 -0.30 -24.44
C VAL A 6 -5.80 -0.62 -24.95
N ALA A 7 -6.26 -1.86 -24.76
CA ALA A 7 -7.62 -2.26 -25.05
C ALA A 7 -8.57 -1.79 -23.93
N LYS A 8 -9.87 -1.62 -24.23
CA LYS A 8 -10.87 -1.27 -23.20
C LYS A 8 -10.89 -2.27 -22.05
N GLU A 9 -10.74 -3.56 -22.36
CA GLU A 9 -10.67 -4.64 -21.37
C GLU A 9 -9.45 -4.53 -20.44
N ASP A 10 -8.38 -3.85 -20.86
CA ASP A 10 -7.20 -3.65 -20.03
C ASP A 10 -7.48 -2.68 -18.87
N LEU A 11 -8.41 -1.74 -19.04
CA LEU A 11 -8.85 -0.85 -17.98
C LEU A 11 -9.61 -1.61 -16.89
N ASP A 12 -10.46 -2.56 -17.28
CA ASP A 12 -11.24 -3.40 -16.35
C ASP A 12 -10.35 -4.43 -15.65
N ARG A 13 -9.37 -5.00 -16.36
CA ARG A 13 -8.38 -5.94 -15.79
C ARG A 13 -7.36 -5.27 -14.90
N TYR A 14 -7.10 -3.99 -15.09
CA TYR A 14 -6.19 -3.19 -14.27
C TYR A 14 -6.94 -2.51 -13.13
N GLN A 15 -7.75 -3.28 -12.40
CA GLN A 15 -8.41 -2.90 -11.15
C GLN A 15 -8.47 -4.12 -10.23
N THR A 16 -8.52 -3.90 -8.91
CA THR A 16 -8.72 -4.99 -7.96
C THR A 16 -10.15 -5.54 -8.10
N VAL A 17 -10.35 -6.83 -7.78
CA VAL A 17 -11.68 -7.46 -7.85
C VAL A 17 -12.72 -6.87 -6.88
N TYR A 18 -12.27 -5.97 -6.00
CA TYR A 18 -13.06 -5.24 -5.00
C TYR A 18 -13.06 -3.72 -5.26
N ALA A 19 -12.64 -3.25 -6.43
CA ALA A 19 -12.67 -1.82 -6.76
C ALA A 19 -14.13 -1.34 -6.88
N GLN A 20 -14.57 -0.47 -5.96
CA GLN A 20 -15.94 0.08 -5.96
C GLN A 20 -16.08 1.44 -6.67
N HIS A 21 -14.99 2.20 -6.81
CA HIS A 21 -15.00 3.54 -7.40
C HIS A 21 -13.95 3.67 -8.51
N VAL A 22 -14.39 4.08 -9.70
CA VAL A 22 -13.50 4.44 -10.82
C VAL A 22 -12.83 5.77 -10.45
N GLY A 23 -11.51 5.78 -10.23
CA GLY A 23 -10.85 7.02 -9.85
C GLY A 23 -9.36 6.97 -9.53
N ALA A 24 -8.75 5.79 -9.42
CA ALA A 24 -7.29 5.68 -9.32
C ALA A 24 -6.70 5.57 -10.73
N VAL A 25 -5.86 6.55 -11.12
CA VAL A 25 -5.14 6.52 -12.41
C VAL A 25 -4.16 5.33 -12.46
N ALA A 26 -3.74 4.83 -11.30
CA ALA A 26 -2.98 3.60 -11.15
C ALA A 26 -3.67 2.68 -10.14
N ALA A 27 -3.92 1.43 -10.53
CA ALA A 27 -4.46 0.43 -9.62
C ALA A 27 -3.50 0.16 -8.45
N PRO A 28 -4.01 -0.08 -7.24
CA PRO A 28 -3.21 -0.58 -6.13
C PRO A 28 -2.79 -2.03 -6.45
N THR A 29 -1.67 -2.15 -7.15
CA THR A 29 -1.23 -3.40 -7.82
C THR A 29 -0.96 -4.56 -6.86
N ALA A 30 -0.64 -4.29 -5.59
CA ALA A 30 -0.55 -5.33 -4.56
C ALA A 30 -1.90 -6.03 -4.32
N GLY A 31 -3.01 -5.34 -4.52
CA GLY A 31 -4.36 -5.90 -4.43
C GLY A 31 -4.73 -6.81 -5.59
N LEU A 32 -3.98 -6.79 -6.70
CA LEU A 32 -4.22 -7.67 -7.85
C LEU A 32 -3.86 -9.14 -7.54
N HIS A 33 -3.13 -9.39 -6.46
CA HIS A 33 -2.84 -10.74 -5.95
C HIS A 33 -4.02 -11.37 -5.22
N PHE A 34 -5.11 -10.63 -5.00
CA PHE A 34 -6.30 -11.10 -4.30
C PHE A 34 -7.42 -11.38 -5.30
N ASP A 35 -7.63 -12.65 -5.59
CA ASP A 35 -8.79 -13.12 -6.34
C ASP A 35 -9.99 -13.43 -5.41
N HIS A 36 -11.14 -13.76 -6.01
CA HIS A 36 -12.34 -14.07 -5.25
C HIS A 36 -12.17 -15.31 -4.35
N ASP A 37 -11.37 -16.29 -4.74
CA ASP A 37 -11.17 -17.52 -3.97
C ASP A 37 -10.34 -17.25 -2.71
N LEU A 38 -9.29 -16.44 -2.82
CA LEU A 38 -8.50 -15.98 -1.69
C LEU A 38 -9.32 -15.10 -0.75
N LEU A 39 -10.08 -14.14 -1.28
CA LEU A 39 -10.96 -13.29 -0.47
C LEU A 39 -12.04 -14.10 0.26
N ASN A 40 -12.61 -15.11 -0.41
CA ASN A 40 -13.55 -16.04 0.22
C ASN A 40 -12.90 -16.88 1.31
N THR A 41 -11.64 -17.28 1.12
CA THR A 41 -10.86 -18.02 2.12
C THR A 41 -10.61 -17.15 3.36
N ILE A 42 -10.21 -15.89 3.17
CA ILE A 42 -10.03 -14.90 4.24
C ILE A 42 -11.34 -14.70 5.02
N LYS A 43 -12.45 -14.53 4.31
CA LYS A 43 -13.78 -14.37 4.92
C LYS A 43 -14.20 -15.60 5.72
N LYS A 44 -13.98 -16.82 5.20
CA LYS A 44 -14.29 -18.07 5.90
C LYS A 44 -13.42 -18.30 7.13
N ALA A 45 -12.20 -17.75 7.14
CA ALA A 45 -11.32 -17.76 8.29
C ALA A 45 -11.75 -16.77 9.40
N GLY A 46 -12.82 -15.99 9.20
CA GLY A 46 -13.30 -15.01 10.17
C GLY A 46 -12.46 -13.74 10.25
N ILE A 47 -11.61 -13.49 9.25
CA ILE A 47 -10.78 -12.28 9.19
C ILE A 47 -11.66 -11.11 8.73
N SER A 48 -11.71 -10.05 9.52
CA SER A 48 -12.43 -8.82 9.19
C SER A 48 -11.76 -8.08 8.02
N THR A 49 -12.56 -7.55 7.09
CA THR A 49 -12.09 -6.75 5.96
C THR A 49 -12.69 -5.34 6.01
N ALA A 50 -11.87 -4.37 5.61
CA ALA A 50 -12.25 -2.97 5.49
C ALA A 50 -11.73 -2.41 4.16
N GLU A 51 -12.52 -1.56 3.53
CA GLU A 51 -12.17 -0.93 2.26
C GLU A 51 -11.97 0.56 2.50
N ILE A 52 -10.92 1.11 1.88
CA ILE A 52 -10.60 2.53 1.92
C ILE A 52 -10.54 3.04 0.48
N THR A 53 -10.94 4.29 0.27
CA THR A 53 -10.90 4.90 -1.06
C THR A 53 -9.69 5.80 -1.18
N LEU A 54 -8.98 5.67 -2.30
CA LEU A 54 -7.86 6.53 -2.62
C LEU A 54 -7.82 6.87 -4.10
N HIS A 55 -7.71 8.17 -4.40
CA HIS A 55 -7.56 8.69 -5.75
C HIS A 55 -6.08 9.00 -5.98
N VAL A 56 -5.38 8.03 -6.57
CA VAL A 56 -3.96 8.15 -6.92
C VAL A 56 -3.82 9.04 -8.15
N GLY A 57 -3.10 10.16 -8.01
CA GLY A 57 -2.64 10.98 -9.13
C GLY A 57 -1.40 10.38 -9.80
N ALA A 58 -1.01 10.88 -10.98
CA ALA A 58 0.13 10.34 -11.74
C ALA A 58 1.51 10.51 -11.04
N GLY A 59 1.58 11.30 -9.96
CA GLY A 59 2.83 11.67 -9.28
C GLY A 59 3.44 10.58 -8.38
N THR A 60 2.66 9.60 -7.93
CA THR A 60 3.07 8.61 -6.90
C THR A 60 4.22 7.69 -7.33
N PHE A 61 4.46 7.56 -8.63
CA PHE A 61 5.55 6.73 -9.18
C PHE A 61 6.79 7.53 -9.60
N GLN A 62 6.85 8.83 -9.30
CA GLN A 62 8.01 9.62 -9.67
C GLN A 62 9.23 9.22 -8.80
N PRO A 63 10.42 9.04 -9.42
CA PRO A 63 11.64 8.75 -8.67
C PRO A 63 12.00 9.93 -7.75
N VAL A 64 12.64 9.63 -6.62
CA VAL A 64 13.19 10.66 -5.73
C VAL A 64 14.35 11.33 -6.46
N ARG A 65 14.28 12.64 -6.66
CA ARG A 65 15.31 13.43 -7.38
C ARG A 65 16.00 14.47 -6.50
N VAL A 66 15.84 14.38 -5.18
CA VAL A 66 16.42 15.33 -4.21
C VAL A 66 17.64 14.70 -3.54
N GLU A 67 18.66 15.52 -3.26
CA GLU A 67 19.86 15.10 -2.54
C GLU A 67 19.57 14.89 -1.05
N ASP A 68 18.72 15.73 -0.47
CA ASP A 68 18.22 15.60 0.89
C ASP A 68 16.79 15.04 0.87
N VAL A 69 16.65 13.83 1.38
CA VAL A 69 15.37 13.10 1.52
C VAL A 69 14.36 13.90 2.33
N GLU A 70 14.79 14.66 3.34
CA GLU A 70 13.89 15.45 4.19
C GLU A 70 13.25 16.62 3.43
N THR A 71 13.83 17.02 2.29
CA THR A 71 13.28 18.06 1.42
C THR A 71 12.36 17.53 0.33
N HIS A 72 12.14 16.21 0.26
CA HIS A 72 11.28 15.60 -0.75
C HIS A 72 9.81 15.98 -0.51
N GLN A 73 9.17 16.58 -1.51
CA GLN A 73 7.72 16.80 -1.51
C GLN A 73 7.02 15.66 -2.25
N MET A 74 6.15 14.96 -1.52
CA MET A 74 5.28 13.95 -2.10
C MET A 74 4.13 14.61 -2.86
N HIS A 75 3.67 13.94 -3.92
CA HIS A 75 2.42 14.31 -4.56
C HIS A 75 1.25 13.99 -3.64
N SER A 76 0.34 14.95 -3.53
CA SER A 76 -0.88 14.80 -2.74
C SER A 76 -1.85 13.82 -3.41
N GLU A 77 -2.42 12.93 -2.61
CA GLU A 77 -3.45 11.96 -3.02
C GLU A 77 -4.71 12.16 -2.20
N ARG A 78 -5.89 12.09 -2.82
CA ARG A 78 -7.16 12.21 -2.07
C ARG A 78 -7.52 10.87 -1.44
N ILE A 79 -7.83 10.88 -0.15
CA ILE A 79 -8.16 9.68 0.62
C ILE A 79 -9.50 9.87 1.33
N ASN A 80 -10.24 8.76 1.48
CA ASN A 80 -11.43 8.70 2.31
C ASN A 80 -11.38 7.45 3.20
N ILE A 81 -11.38 7.70 4.51
CA ILE A 81 -11.44 6.71 5.58
C ILE A 81 -12.75 6.93 6.33
N SER A 82 -13.67 5.98 6.20
CA SER A 82 -14.98 6.05 6.84
C SER A 82 -14.92 5.68 8.33
N GLN A 83 -15.98 6.02 9.06
CA GLN A 83 -16.13 5.60 10.46
C GLN A 83 -16.16 4.06 10.60
N ASP A 84 -16.72 3.32 9.64
CA ASP A 84 -16.71 1.85 9.66
C ASP A 84 -15.29 1.27 9.66
N VAL A 85 -14.38 1.84 8.85
CA VAL A 85 -12.97 1.44 8.83
C VAL A 85 -12.31 1.69 10.19
N VAL A 86 -12.55 2.87 10.77
CA VAL A 86 -12.03 3.26 12.09
C VAL A 86 -12.51 2.29 13.15
N ASP A 87 -13.80 1.97 13.18
CA ASP A 87 -14.39 1.08 14.17
C ASP A 87 -13.83 -0.33 14.05
N LYS A 88 -13.68 -0.86 12.82
CA LYS A 88 -13.05 -2.17 12.56
C LYS A 88 -11.60 -2.21 13.02
N VAL A 89 -10.83 -1.15 12.73
CA VAL A 89 -9.42 -1.05 13.17
C VAL A 89 -9.34 -1.01 14.69
N LYS A 90 -10.13 -0.16 15.36
CA LYS A 90 -10.15 -0.07 16.82
C LYS A 90 -10.56 -1.38 17.47
N HIS A 91 -11.60 -2.02 16.95
CA HIS A 91 -12.06 -3.33 17.43
C HIS A 91 -10.96 -4.40 17.28
N THR A 92 -10.29 -4.44 16.12
CA THR A 92 -9.18 -5.37 15.86
C THR A 92 -8.05 -5.18 16.86
N LYS A 93 -7.62 -3.93 17.10
CA LYS A 93 -6.55 -3.64 18.07
C LYS A 93 -6.97 -3.93 19.51
N GLN A 94 -8.21 -3.66 19.89
CA GLN A 94 -8.75 -4.01 21.21
C GLN A 94 -8.75 -5.53 21.49
N GLN A 95 -8.88 -6.35 20.45
CA GLN A 95 -8.78 -7.80 20.55
C GLN A 95 -7.35 -8.34 20.47
N GLY A 96 -6.34 -7.47 20.38
CA GLY A 96 -4.94 -7.87 20.17
C GLY A 96 -4.67 -8.42 18.76
N GLY A 97 -5.56 -8.14 17.81
CA GLY A 97 -5.39 -8.48 16.40
C GLY A 97 -4.44 -7.55 15.68
N ARG A 98 -4.18 -7.86 14.40
CA ARG A 98 -3.29 -7.09 13.51
C ARG A 98 -4.09 -6.41 12.39
N VAL A 99 -3.75 -5.16 12.10
CA VAL A 99 -4.21 -4.41 10.94
C VAL A 99 -3.21 -4.63 9.80
N ILE A 100 -3.67 -5.33 8.75
CA ILE A 100 -2.84 -5.68 7.59
C ILE A 100 -3.22 -4.79 6.41
N ALA A 101 -2.32 -3.90 6.00
CA ALA A 101 -2.55 -3.02 4.85
C ALA A 101 -2.19 -3.73 3.53
N ILE A 102 -3.07 -3.65 2.54
CA ILE A 102 -2.80 -4.17 1.20
C ILE A 102 -2.35 -3.00 0.30
N GLY A 103 -1.05 -2.95 0.03
CA GLY A 103 -0.38 -1.90 -0.75
C GLY A 103 0.11 -0.73 0.10
N THR A 104 1.24 -0.14 -0.32
CA THR A 104 1.86 1.04 0.31
C THR A 104 0.97 2.27 0.31
N THR A 105 0.10 2.40 -0.68
CA THR A 105 -0.93 3.44 -0.75
C THR A 105 -1.93 3.34 0.40
N SER A 106 -2.36 2.13 0.74
CA SER A 106 -3.21 1.88 1.91
C SER A 106 -2.50 2.21 3.22
N VAL A 107 -1.20 1.92 3.29
CA VAL A 107 -0.36 2.29 4.44
C VAL A 107 -0.36 3.81 4.63
N ARG A 108 -0.06 4.59 3.58
CA ARG A 108 -0.04 6.05 3.64
C ARG A 108 -1.40 6.63 4.06
N ALA A 109 -2.50 6.08 3.56
CA ALA A 109 -3.85 6.52 3.91
C ALA A 109 -4.17 6.30 5.40
N LEU A 110 -3.92 5.08 5.90
CA LEU A 110 -4.15 4.73 7.31
C LEU A 110 -3.24 5.54 8.23
N GLU A 111 -1.97 5.70 7.89
CA GLU A 111 -1.01 6.44 8.70
C GLU A 111 -1.31 7.96 8.70
N SER A 112 -1.85 8.50 7.61
CA SER A 112 -2.31 9.90 7.54
C SER A 112 -3.53 10.15 8.43
N ALA A 113 -4.49 9.22 8.43
CA ALA A 113 -5.66 9.26 9.29
C ALA A 113 -5.33 9.05 10.78
N SER A 114 -4.09 8.66 11.10
CA SER A 114 -3.64 8.32 12.44
C SER A 114 -2.60 9.27 13.02
N GLN A 115 -2.36 10.43 12.40
CA GLN A 115 -1.30 11.34 12.82
C GLN A 115 -1.40 11.78 14.30
N CYS A 116 -2.61 11.86 14.85
CA CYS A 116 -2.86 12.20 16.25
C CYS A 116 -2.64 11.06 17.27
N GLY A 117 -2.09 9.91 16.84
CA GLY A 117 -1.79 8.75 17.68
C GLY A 117 -2.84 7.63 17.61
N GLU A 118 -4.05 7.94 17.17
CA GLU A 118 -5.10 6.96 16.87
C GLU A 118 -5.76 7.28 15.52
N ILE A 119 -6.29 6.24 14.86
CA ILE A 119 -7.02 6.40 13.60
C ILE A 119 -8.35 7.12 13.83
N LYS A 120 -8.65 8.07 12.95
CA LYS A 120 -9.92 8.83 12.92
C LYS A 120 -10.51 8.85 11.51
N PRO A 121 -11.83 9.08 11.38
CA PRO A 121 -12.42 9.31 10.06
C PRO A 121 -11.71 10.49 9.40
N TYR A 122 -11.41 10.34 8.11
CA TYR A 122 -10.63 11.33 7.40
C TYR A 122 -11.07 11.38 5.94
N GLU A 123 -11.39 12.58 5.47
CA GLU A 123 -11.62 12.87 4.06
C GLU A 123 -10.78 14.10 3.71
N GLY A 124 -9.87 13.93 2.76
CA GLY A 124 -8.92 14.99 2.44
C GLY A 124 -7.79 14.49 1.57
N GLU A 125 -6.66 15.16 1.71
CA GLU A 125 -5.46 14.96 0.92
C GLU A 125 -4.31 14.48 1.80
N THR A 126 -3.52 13.53 1.30
CA THR A 126 -2.30 13.08 1.95
C THR A 126 -1.09 13.28 1.06
N ASP A 127 -0.10 13.99 1.59
CA ASP A 127 1.26 14.12 1.10
C ASP A 127 2.25 13.45 2.05
N ILE A 128 1.78 12.52 2.91
CA ILE A 128 2.67 11.88 3.90
C ILE A 128 3.84 11.18 3.20
N PHE A 129 5.04 11.52 3.64
CA PHE A 129 6.27 10.88 3.23
C PHE A 129 6.79 9.97 4.34
N ILE A 130 6.80 8.66 4.09
CA ILE A 130 7.21 7.65 5.07
C ILE A 130 8.60 7.15 4.68
N TYR A 131 9.57 7.35 5.58
CA TYR A 131 10.97 6.98 5.40
C TYR A 131 11.56 6.45 6.72
N PRO A 132 12.75 5.82 6.71
CA PRO A 132 13.34 5.23 7.91
C PRO A 132 13.40 6.19 9.10
N GLY A 133 12.89 5.76 10.25
CA GLY A 133 12.68 6.59 11.44
C GLY A 133 11.20 6.92 11.71
N TYR A 134 10.30 6.67 10.75
CA TYR A 134 8.86 6.81 10.95
C TYR A 134 8.30 5.76 11.92
N GLU A 135 7.45 6.19 12.86
CA GLU A 135 6.73 5.32 13.79
C GLU A 135 5.33 5.00 13.25
N PHE A 136 5.08 3.74 12.92
CA PHE A 136 3.79 3.27 12.44
C PHE A 136 2.78 3.17 13.57
N LYS A 137 1.63 3.82 13.41
CA LYS A 137 0.61 3.95 14.46
C LYS A 137 -0.50 2.92 14.29
N THR A 138 -0.89 2.67 13.03
CA THR A 138 -2.06 1.84 12.72
C THR A 138 -1.68 0.52 12.08
N VAL A 139 -0.78 0.54 11.11
CA VAL A 139 -0.46 -0.65 10.31
C VAL A 139 0.50 -1.56 11.07
N ASP A 140 0.10 -2.82 11.26
CA ASP A 140 0.90 -3.83 11.97
C ASP A 140 1.57 -4.83 11.01
N ALA A 141 1.05 -4.95 9.77
CA ALA A 141 1.69 -5.70 8.69
C ALA A 141 1.25 -5.13 7.33
N MET A 142 2.00 -5.43 6.27
CA MET A 142 1.59 -5.07 4.91
C MET A 142 1.84 -6.15 3.88
N VAL A 143 1.00 -6.18 2.85
CA VAL A 143 1.26 -6.89 1.59
C VAL A 143 1.60 -5.85 0.53
N THR A 144 2.73 -5.99 -0.14
CA THR A 144 3.14 -5.07 -1.21
C THR A 144 3.93 -5.79 -2.30
N ASN A 145 4.16 -5.14 -3.45
CA ASN A 145 5.06 -5.65 -4.48
C ASN A 145 6.54 -5.39 -4.13
N PHE A 146 7.45 -5.94 -4.92
CA PHE A 146 8.83 -5.48 -4.94
C PHE A 146 8.97 -4.18 -5.74
N HIS A 147 9.64 -3.19 -5.15
CA HIS A 147 9.75 -1.82 -5.65
C HIS A 147 11.12 -1.56 -6.31
N LEU A 148 11.24 -0.44 -7.03
CA LEU A 148 12.51 -0.04 -7.63
C LEU A 148 13.52 0.44 -6.57
N SER A 149 14.81 0.26 -6.88
CA SER A 149 15.89 0.99 -6.20
C SER A 149 15.63 2.49 -6.27
N GLU A 150 16.02 3.21 -5.21
CA GLU A 150 15.92 4.69 -5.15
C GLU A 150 14.47 5.22 -5.30
N SER A 151 13.46 4.43 -4.92
CA SER A 151 12.05 4.84 -4.92
C SER A 151 11.55 5.19 -3.51
N THR A 152 10.60 6.13 -3.43
CA THR A 152 9.89 6.46 -2.18
C THR A 152 9.21 5.23 -1.56
N LEU A 153 8.73 4.30 -2.40
CA LEU A 153 8.13 3.05 -1.94
C LEU A 153 9.14 2.12 -1.28
N LEU A 154 10.38 2.04 -1.80
CA LEU A 154 11.46 1.29 -1.16
C LEU A 154 11.82 1.89 0.21
N MET A 155 11.77 3.22 0.32
CA MET A 155 11.99 3.91 1.59
C MET A 155 10.90 3.60 2.61
N LEU A 156 9.63 3.59 2.19
CA LEU A 156 8.50 3.23 3.04
C LEU A 156 8.62 1.80 3.57
N VAL A 157 8.88 0.82 2.71
CA VAL A 157 9.05 -0.58 3.19
C VAL A 157 10.30 -0.74 4.05
N SER A 158 11.34 0.06 3.81
CA SER A 158 12.55 0.09 4.66
C SER A 158 12.29 0.74 6.01
N ALA A 159 11.37 1.71 6.09
CA ALA A 159 10.92 2.27 7.35
C ALA A 159 10.16 1.23 8.17
N PHE A 160 9.36 0.40 7.49
CA PHE A 160 8.54 -0.63 8.14
C PHE A 160 9.35 -1.83 8.65
N ALA A 161 10.20 -2.42 7.80
CA ALA A 161 10.91 -3.66 8.15
C ALA A 161 12.37 -3.45 8.57
N GLY A 162 12.88 -2.21 8.51
CA GLY A 162 14.29 -1.89 8.65
C GLY A 162 15.08 -2.10 7.35
N LYS A 163 15.99 -1.16 7.07
CA LYS A 163 16.79 -1.14 5.83
C LYS A 163 17.54 -2.45 5.58
N GLN A 164 18.23 -2.99 6.59
CA GLN A 164 19.04 -4.21 6.40
C GLN A 164 18.18 -5.42 6.03
N ASN A 165 17.02 -5.58 6.66
CA ASN A 165 16.11 -6.69 6.39
C ASN A 165 15.54 -6.59 4.97
N ILE A 166 15.14 -5.40 4.55
CA ILE A 166 14.69 -5.16 3.17
C ILE A 166 15.80 -5.44 2.16
N MET A 167 17.02 -4.96 2.39
CA MET A 167 18.14 -5.23 1.47
C MET A 167 18.43 -6.74 1.35
N ASN A 168 18.41 -7.47 2.46
CA ASN A 168 18.58 -8.93 2.46
C ASN A 168 17.46 -9.64 1.69
N ALA A 169 16.21 -9.24 1.91
CA ALA A 169 15.05 -9.80 1.20
C ALA A 169 15.11 -9.53 -0.31
N TYR A 170 15.54 -8.34 -0.72
CA TYR A 170 15.70 -7.98 -2.13
C TYR A 170 16.84 -8.76 -2.78
N GLN A 171 17.97 -8.92 -2.09
CA GLN A 171 19.08 -9.73 -2.57
C GLN A 171 18.63 -11.18 -2.81
N HIS A 172 17.92 -11.77 -1.85
CA HIS A 172 17.34 -13.10 -2.00
C HIS A 172 16.36 -13.18 -3.18
N ALA A 173 15.46 -12.20 -3.31
CA ALA A 173 14.49 -12.15 -4.40
C ALA A 173 15.17 -12.09 -5.78
N ILE A 174 16.28 -11.35 -5.91
CA ILE A 174 17.09 -11.31 -7.13
C ILE A 174 17.74 -12.66 -7.40
N GLU A 175 18.38 -13.27 -6.40
CA GLU A 175 19.02 -14.60 -6.52
C GLU A 175 18.04 -15.70 -6.92
N GLN A 176 16.83 -15.66 -6.35
CA GLN A 176 15.75 -16.59 -6.65
C GLN A 176 14.89 -16.20 -7.85
N ARG A 177 15.27 -15.13 -8.58
CA ARG A 177 14.59 -14.66 -9.80
C ARG A 177 13.10 -14.36 -9.63
N TYR A 178 12.75 -13.76 -8.50
CA TYR A 178 11.42 -13.19 -8.31
C TYR A 178 11.16 -12.12 -9.37
N ARG A 179 9.89 -11.96 -9.72
CA ARG A 179 9.43 -10.92 -10.63
C ARG A 179 9.17 -9.65 -9.81
N PHE A 180 9.70 -8.52 -10.27
CA PHE A 180 9.54 -7.24 -9.58
C PHE A 180 8.40 -6.41 -10.20
N PHE A 181 8.11 -5.25 -9.61
CA PHE A 181 7.15 -4.26 -10.11
C PHE A 181 5.67 -4.65 -9.97
N SER A 182 4.79 -3.85 -10.60
CA SER A 182 3.33 -3.91 -10.54
C SER A 182 2.73 -5.29 -10.84
N TYR A 183 3.32 -6.05 -11.77
CA TYR A 183 2.86 -7.40 -12.15
C TYR A 183 3.79 -8.51 -11.66
N GLY A 184 4.74 -8.15 -10.81
CA GLY A 184 5.67 -9.09 -10.20
C GLY A 184 5.06 -9.82 -9.03
N ASP A 185 5.91 -10.48 -8.25
CA ASP A 185 5.53 -11.18 -7.04
C ASP A 185 5.24 -10.20 -5.89
N ALA A 186 4.68 -10.73 -4.81
CA ALA A 186 4.32 -9.98 -3.61
C ALA A 186 5.25 -10.32 -2.43
N MET A 187 5.27 -9.40 -1.47
CA MET A 187 5.96 -9.51 -0.19
C MET A 187 4.94 -9.28 0.93
N PHE A 188 4.99 -10.13 1.94
CA PHE A 188 4.30 -9.92 3.22
C PHE A 188 5.34 -9.50 4.26
N ILE A 189 5.09 -8.38 4.94
CA ILE A 189 5.98 -7.78 5.93
C ILE A 189 5.20 -7.63 7.24
N SER A 190 5.76 -8.09 8.36
CA SER A 190 5.15 -8.05 9.69
C SER A 190 6.17 -7.82 10.79
#